data_AF-A0A953SLP9-F1
#
_entry.id   AF-A0A953SLP9-F1
#
_cell.length_a   1.000
_cell.length_b   1.000
_cell.length_c   1.000
_cell.angle_alpha   90.00
_cell.angle_beta   90.00
_cell.angle_gamma   90.00
#
_symmetry.space_group_name_H-M   'P 1'
#
loop_
_entity.id
_entity.type
_entity.pdbx_description
1 polymer ?
#
loop_
_entity_poly.entity_id
_entity_poly.type
_entity_poly.pdbx_seq_one_letter_code
_entity_poly.pdbx_strand_id
1 'polypeptide(L)'
;MVVLLQRGWHENLAGLVASARCRLVISAPYISKAGARVVTDNLGEEFRGSGRLELLTDLSPAHVSDGSLEIGALIDLHRSAADSCLWHVPRIHA
;
A
#
# COMPACT_ATOMS: atom_id res chain seq x y z
N MET A 1 -4.81 0.96 -17.89
CA MET A 1 -4.08 2.22 -18.10
C MET A 1 -2.86 2.19 -17.19
N VAL A 2 -1.67 2.43 -17.71
CA VAL A 2 -0.43 2.51 -16.91
C VAL A 2 -0.08 3.98 -16.75
N VAL A 3 0.06 4.44 -15.52
CA VAL A 3 0.45 5.83 -15.20
C VAL A 3 1.83 5.79 -14.56
N LEU A 4 2.80 6.43 -15.20
CA LEU A 4 4.14 6.59 -14.63
C LEU A 4 4.17 7.87 -13.80
N LEU A 5 4.45 7.73 -12.50
CA LEU A 5 4.50 8.86 -11.58
C LEU A 5 5.84 9.59 -11.71
N GLN A 6 5.79 10.91 -11.90
CA GLN A 6 6.97 11.78 -12.01
C GLN A 6 7.18 12.59 -10.71
N ARG A 7 8.00 13.64 -10.73
CA ARG A 7 8.12 14.57 -9.58
C ARG A 7 6.73 15.05 -9.13
N GLY A 8 6.51 15.13 -7.82
CA GLY A 8 5.17 15.37 -7.26
C GLY A 8 4.28 14.11 -7.25
N TRP A 9 4.88 12.92 -7.26
CA TRP A 9 4.17 11.64 -7.34
C TRP A 9 3.06 11.46 -6.30
N HIS A 10 3.16 12.10 -5.13
CA HIS A 10 2.20 11.97 -4.03
C HIS A 10 0.76 12.33 -4.45
N GLU A 11 0.58 13.41 -5.23
CA GLU A 11 -0.75 13.85 -5.69
C GLU A 11 -1.35 12.88 -6.69
N ASN A 12 -0.51 12.40 -7.63
CA ASN A 12 -0.93 11.42 -8.63
C ASN A 12 -1.22 10.05 -7.99
N LEU A 13 -0.42 9.63 -7.01
CA LEU A 13 -0.68 8.41 -6.25
C LEU A 13 -1.97 8.56 -5.43
N ALA A 14 -2.18 9.68 -4.76
CA ALA A 14 -3.41 9.98 -4.03
C ALA A 14 -4.63 9.89 -4.95
N GLY A 15 -4.57 10.49 -6.14
CA GLY A 15 -5.64 10.39 -7.14
C GLY A 15 -5.90 8.95 -7.61
N LEU A 16 -4.84 8.17 -7.84
CA LEU A 16 -4.97 6.75 -8.19
C LEU A 16 -5.62 5.94 -7.06
N VAL A 17 -5.19 6.15 -5.82
CA VAL A 17 -5.77 5.49 -4.63
C VAL A 17 -7.25 5.87 -4.47
N ALA A 18 -7.58 7.16 -4.60
CA ALA A 18 -8.95 7.65 -4.50
C ALA A 18 -9.87 7.10 -5.61
N SER A 19 -9.29 6.74 -6.76
CA SER A 19 -10.04 6.14 -7.88
C SER A 19 -10.35 4.65 -7.68
N ALA A 20 -9.72 3.98 -6.73
CA ALA A 20 -9.94 2.56 -6.45
C ALA A 20 -11.33 2.36 -5.80
N ARG A 21 -12.15 1.49 -6.41
CA ARG A 21 -13.52 1.22 -5.94
C ARG A 21 -13.65 -0.14 -5.24
N CYS A 22 -13.30 -1.21 -5.93
CA CYS A 22 -13.52 -2.58 -5.44
C CYS A 22 -12.24 -3.28 -4.98
N ARG A 23 -11.10 -2.97 -5.62
CA ARG A 23 -9.84 -3.66 -5.37
C ARG A 23 -8.66 -2.71 -5.55
N LEU A 24 -7.73 -2.73 -4.61
CA LEU A 24 -6.45 -2.04 -4.69
C LEU A 24 -5.35 -3.06 -4.41
N VAL A 25 -4.36 -3.13 -5.32
CA VAL A 25 -3.19 -3.99 -5.16
C VAL A 25 -1.97 -3.09 -5.02
N ILE A 26 -1.22 -3.26 -3.93
CA ILE A 26 0.03 -2.56 -3.68
C ILE A 26 1.13 -3.60 -3.70
N SER A 27 1.99 -3.51 -4.71
CA SER A 27 3.20 -4.32 -4.82
C SER A 27 4.39 -3.45 -4.50
N ALA A 28 4.98 -3.63 -3.33
CA ALA A 28 6.10 -2.82 -2.88
C ALA A 28 7.06 -3.66 -2.02
N PRO A 29 8.37 -3.70 -2.35
CA PRO A 29 9.35 -4.37 -1.50
C PRO A 29 9.52 -3.68 -0.15
N TYR A 30 9.30 -2.36 -0.11
CA TYR A 30 9.51 -1.52 1.06
C TYR A 30 8.24 -0.73 1.34
N ILE A 31 7.81 -0.71 2.60
CA ILE A 31 6.61 0.01 3.02
C ILE A 31 6.97 0.87 4.22
N SER A 32 6.89 2.18 4.04
CA SER A 32 7.11 3.18 5.09
C SER A 32 5.78 3.74 5.59
N LYS A 33 5.79 4.33 6.79
CA LYS A 33 4.62 5.04 7.34
C LYS A 33 4.17 6.20 6.46
N ALA A 34 5.12 6.95 5.90
CA ALA A 34 4.81 8.07 5.01
C ALA A 34 4.07 7.59 3.76
N GLY A 35 4.52 6.50 3.14
CA GLY A 35 3.84 5.90 1.99
C GLY A 35 2.46 5.34 2.35
N ALA A 36 2.36 4.62 3.48
CA ALA A 36 1.10 4.10 3.97
C ALA A 36 0.06 5.21 4.21
N ARG A 37 0.45 6.34 4.81
CA ARG A 37 -0.45 7.49 5.01
C ARG A 37 -1.04 8.04 3.71
N VAL A 38 -0.24 8.14 2.65
CA VAL A 38 -0.76 8.57 1.34
C VAL A 38 -1.89 7.66 0.88
N VAL A 39 -1.77 6.35 1.13
CA VAL A 39 -2.84 5.40 0.80
C VAL A 39 -4.02 5.56 1.75
N THR A 40 -3.80 5.44 3.06
CA THR A 40 -4.88 5.40 4.05
C THR A 40 -5.71 6.67 4.05
N ASP A 41 -5.09 7.83 3.84
CA ASP A 41 -5.76 9.14 3.88
C ASP A 41 -6.60 9.38 2.62
N ASN A 42 -6.23 8.77 1.48
CA ASN A 42 -6.88 9.00 0.18
C ASN A 42 -7.81 7.85 -0.26
N LEU A 43 -7.94 6.78 0.52
CA LEU A 43 -8.94 5.74 0.25
C LEU A 43 -10.37 6.33 0.34
N GLY A 44 -11.20 6.05 -0.66
CA GLY A 44 -12.61 6.46 -0.64
C GLY A 44 -13.42 5.71 0.43
N GLU A 45 -14.46 6.35 0.99
CA GLU A 45 -15.32 5.73 2.01
C GLU A 45 -15.96 4.41 1.54
N GLU A 46 -16.40 4.35 0.28
CA GLU A 46 -16.95 3.14 -0.33
C GLU A 46 -15.94 1.98 -0.32
N PHE A 47 -14.68 2.27 -0.66
CA PHE A 47 -13.60 1.29 -0.63
C PHE A 47 -13.31 0.85 0.81
N ARG A 48 -13.27 1.78 1.77
CA ARG A 48 -13.03 1.43 3.18
C ARG A 48 -14.08 0.45 3.71
N GLY A 49 -15.35 0.59 3.29
CA GLY A 49 -16.45 -0.25 3.75
C GLY A 49 -16.63 -1.59 3.04
N SER A 50 -16.16 -1.74 1.80
CA SER A 50 -16.45 -2.93 0.97
C SER A 50 -15.32 -3.37 0.03
N GLY A 51 -14.29 -2.57 -0.12
CA GLY A 51 -13.16 -2.83 -1.00
C GLY A 51 -12.17 -3.82 -0.41
N ARG A 52 -11.39 -4.43 -1.31
CA ARG A 52 -10.33 -5.37 -0.97
C ARG A 52 -8.95 -4.77 -1.23
N LEU A 53 -8.12 -4.72 -0.19
CA LEU A 53 -6.72 -4.30 -0.27
C LEU A 53 -5.79 -5.52 -0.28
N GLU A 54 -4.96 -5.64 -1.30
CA GLU A 54 -3.95 -6.69 -1.39
C GLU A 54 -2.55 -6.08 -1.34
N LEU A 55 -1.77 -6.49 -0.34
CA LEU A 55 -0.39 -6.06 -0.13
C LEU A 55 0.53 -7.20 -0.54
N LEU A 56 1.45 -6.93 -1.47
CA LEU A 56 2.51 -7.86 -1.87
C LEU A 56 3.84 -7.23 -1.47
N THR A 57 4.57 -7.90 -0.58
CA THR A 57 5.82 -7.36 -0.03
C THR A 57 6.78 -8.45 0.42
N ASP A 58 8.04 -8.09 0.60
CA ASP A 58 9.04 -8.96 1.21
C ASP A 58 9.05 -8.74 2.73
N LEU A 59 8.55 -9.71 3.51
CA LEU A 59 8.54 -9.71 4.96
C LEU A 59 9.84 -10.28 5.56
N SER A 60 10.93 -10.35 4.79
CA SER A 60 12.22 -10.82 5.28
C SER A 60 12.64 -10.03 6.52
N PRO A 61 13.11 -10.69 7.60
CA PRO A 61 13.55 -10.02 8.82
C PRO A 61 14.62 -8.95 8.59
N ALA A 62 15.41 -9.08 7.52
CA ALA A 62 16.37 -8.07 7.10
C ALA A 62 15.72 -6.69 6.88
N HIS A 63 14.56 -6.63 6.20
CA HIS A 63 13.86 -5.38 5.90
C HIS A 63 13.23 -4.74 7.14
N VAL A 64 12.84 -5.57 8.11
CA VAL A 64 12.37 -5.07 9.41
C VAL A 64 13.56 -4.52 10.21
N SER A 65 14.70 -5.21 10.17
CA SER A 65 15.89 -4.85 10.94
C SER A 65 16.59 -3.60 10.40
N ASP A 66 16.58 -3.40 9.08
CA ASP A 66 17.18 -2.23 8.42
C ASP A 66 16.21 -1.01 8.35
N GLY A 67 14.96 -1.19 8.77
CA GLY A 67 13.93 -0.15 8.80
C GLY A 67 13.27 0.18 7.46
N SER A 68 13.58 -0.56 6.40
CA SER A 68 12.93 -0.40 5.09
C SER A 68 11.49 -0.93 5.04
N LEU A 69 11.14 -1.81 5.99
CA LEU A 69 9.78 -2.27 6.23
C LEU A 69 9.30 -1.87 7.62
N GLU A 70 8.41 -0.89 7.68
CA GLU A 70 7.80 -0.46 8.92
C GLU A 70 6.55 -1.29 9.25
N ILE A 71 6.63 -2.15 10.26
CA ILE A 71 5.49 -3.00 10.68
C ILE A 71 4.23 -2.18 11.01
N GLY A 72 4.39 -0.99 11.60
CA GLY A 72 3.26 -0.10 11.87
C GLY A 72 2.53 0.31 10.58
N ALA A 73 3.26 0.56 9.50
CA ALA A 73 2.70 0.93 8.20
C ALA A 73 1.87 -0.21 7.59
N LEU A 74 2.32 -1.46 7.73
CA LEU A 74 1.55 -2.64 7.32
C LEU A 74 0.25 -2.78 8.10
N ILE A 75 0.30 -2.57 9.42
CA ILE A 75 -0.89 -2.64 10.28
C ILE A 75 -1.89 -1.55 9.91
N ASP A 76 -1.42 -0.31 9.68
CA ASP A 76 -2.26 0.81 9.29
C ASP A 76 -2.95 0.55 7.95
N LEU A 77 -2.21 0.02 6.96
CA LEU A 77 -2.77 -0.41 5.68
C LEU A 77 -3.80 -1.53 5.84
N HIS A 78 -3.47 -2.58 6.59
CA HIS A 78 -4.38 -3.71 6.82
C HIS A 78 -5.72 -3.28 7.43
N ARG A 79 -5.69 -2.31 8.35
CA ARG A 79 -6.89 -1.76 9.01
C ARG A 79 -7.67 -0.74 8.17
N SER A 80 -7.12 -0.29 7.05
CA SER A 80 -7.73 0.78 6.24
C SER A 80 -8.83 0.31 5.30
N ALA A 81 -9.04 -1.00 5.16
CA ALA A 81 -10.04 -1.60 4.29
C ALA A 81 -10.81 -2.70 5.03
N ALA A 82 -12.06 -2.94 4.62
CA ALA A 82 -12.92 -3.97 5.20
C ALA A 82 -12.38 -5.39 4.97
N ASP A 83 -11.78 -5.63 3.80
CA ASP A 83 -11.06 -6.85 3.48
C ASP A 83 -9.63 -6.49 3.09
N SER A 84 -8.65 -7.14 3.70
CA SER A 84 -7.28 -7.01 3.26
C SER A 84 -6.46 -8.27 3.43
N CYS A 85 -5.54 -8.49 2.50
CA CYS A 85 -4.66 -9.64 2.45
C CYS A 85 -3.20 -9.17 2.33
N LEU A 86 -2.31 -9.86 3.04
CA LEU A 86 -0.87 -9.65 2.96
C LEU A 86 -0.21 -10.90 2.39
N TRP A 87 0.49 -10.74 1.28
CA TRP A 87 1.24 -11.77 0.59
C TRP A 87 2.73 -11.52 0.79
N HIS A 88 3.39 -12.48 1.43
CA HIS A 88 4.84 -12.49 1.47
C HIS A 88 5.38 -13.03 0.14
N VAL A 89 6.12 -12.19 -0.58
CA VAL A 89 6.78 -12.53 -1.83
C VAL A 89 8.28 -12.28 -1.66
N PRO A 90 9.07 -13.31 -1.33
CA PRO A 90 10.51 -13.17 -1.13
C PRO A 90 11.21 -12.62 -2.38
N ARG A 91 12.11 -11.65 -2.19
CA ARG A 91 12.93 -11.01 -3.23
C ARG A 91 12.12 -10.30 -4.30
N ILE A 92 10.94 -9.79 -3.95
CA ILE A 92 10.17 -8.95 -4.86
C ILE A 92 10.96 -7.69 -5.21
N HIS A 93 11.04 -7.37 -6.49
CA HIS A 93 11.51 -6.09 -7.00
C HIS A 93 10.42 -5.58 -7.93
N ALA A 94 9.78 -4.47 -7.57
CA ALA A 94 8.61 -3.90 -8.24
C ALA A 94 8.85 -2.42 -8.53
#